data_AF-A0A8S2Y797-F1
#
_entry.id   AF-A0A8S2Y797-F1
#
_cell.length_a   1.000
_cell.length_b   1.000
_cell.length_c   1.000
_cell.angle_alpha   90.00
_cell.angle_beta   90.00
_cell.angle_gamma   90.00
#
_symmetry.space_group_name_H-M   'P 1'
#
loop_
_entity.id
_entity.type
_entity.pdbx_description
1 polymer ?
#
loop_
_entity_poly.entity_id
_entity_poly.type
_entity_poly.pdbx_seq_one_letter_code
_entity_poly.pdbx_strand_id
1 'polypeptide(L)'
;MGSFLFVRHITDGTATIFCEILPLILPDSNPFNRNHDWKYEPIVTWTQLEQNVSWGSILLLGAGLTIATAFEKSKLSDSVAQILGFASGVPRAAASIIIIIVSRFFTETTSTGIHPPFLILHCILAVSLAFMLPIAAPPNAIVFASGVTRVIDM
;
A
#
# COMPACT_ATOMS: atom_id res chain seq x y z
N MET A 1 -11.07 -41.71 0.35
CA MET A 1 -12.25 -40.86 0.05
C MET A 1 -12.59 -40.14 1.34
N GLY A 2 -12.34 -38.83 1.40
CA GLY A 2 -12.41 -38.03 2.63
C GLY A 2 -11.06 -37.43 2.99
N SER A 3 -11.03 -36.15 3.36
CA SER A 3 -9.88 -35.32 3.76
C SER A 3 -8.92 -34.82 2.66
N PHE A 4 -9.43 -34.13 1.63
CA PHE A 4 -8.59 -33.22 0.82
C PHE A 4 -9.35 -31.96 0.34
N LEU A 5 -10.45 -31.61 1.00
CA LEU A 5 -11.33 -30.48 0.64
C LEU A 5 -11.06 -29.19 1.44
N PHE A 6 -10.19 -29.21 2.46
CA PHE A 6 -9.99 -28.05 3.35
C PHE A 6 -8.85 -27.10 2.92
N VAL A 7 -7.93 -27.55 2.06
CA VAL A 7 -6.70 -26.79 1.72
C VAL A 7 -6.91 -25.77 0.59
N ARG A 8 -8.06 -25.78 -0.10
CA ARG A 8 -8.29 -24.93 -1.28
C ARG A 8 -8.75 -23.49 -0.95
N HIS A 9 -9.05 -23.18 0.31
CA HIS A 9 -9.53 -21.87 0.74
C HIS A 9 -8.56 -21.08 1.62
N ILE A 10 -7.33 -21.58 1.83
CA ILE A 10 -6.29 -20.85 2.57
C ILE A 10 -5.65 -19.87 1.59
N THR A 11 -6.00 -18.58 1.70
CA THR A 11 -5.34 -17.49 0.97
C THR A 11 -4.17 -16.96 1.79
N ASP A 12 -3.21 -16.30 1.14
CA ASP A 12 -2.07 -15.67 1.82
C ASP A 12 -2.53 -14.74 2.96
N GLY A 13 -3.70 -14.09 2.79
CA GLY A 13 -4.32 -13.28 3.84
C GLY A 13 -4.71 -14.06 5.11
N THR A 14 -5.10 -15.33 4.99
CA THR A 14 -5.38 -16.19 6.16
C THR A 14 -4.10 -16.49 6.94
N ALA A 15 -2.99 -16.73 6.23
CA ALA A 15 -1.68 -16.91 6.87
C ALA A 15 -1.18 -15.63 7.54
N THR A 16 -1.36 -14.47 6.89
CA THR A 16 -0.99 -13.16 7.46
C THR A 16 -1.78 -12.86 8.73
N ILE A 17 -3.11 -12.99 8.71
CA ILE A 17 -3.97 -12.76 9.88
C ILE A 17 -3.59 -13.72 11.03
N PHE A 18 -3.30 -14.98 10.71
CA PHE A 18 -2.86 -15.95 11.72
C PHE A 18 -1.53 -15.54 12.37
N CYS A 19 -0.54 -15.15 11.57
CA CYS A 19 0.75 -14.67 12.06
C CYS A 19 0.64 -13.36 12.87
N GLU A 20 -0.32 -12.49 12.57
CA GLU A 20 -0.56 -11.24 13.30
C GLU A 20 -1.34 -11.44 14.62
N ILE A 21 -2.20 -12.45 14.70
CA ILE A 21 -2.94 -12.78 15.93
C ILE A 21 -2.06 -13.59 16.90
N LEU A 22 -1.11 -14.36 16.39
CA LEU A 22 -0.20 -15.20 17.18
C LEU A 22 0.46 -14.48 18.39
N PRO A 23 1.00 -13.24 18.24
CA PRO A 23 1.65 -12.50 19.34
C PRO A 23 0.69 -12.04 20.44
N LEU A 24 -0.63 -12.02 20.20
CA LEU A 24 -1.63 -11.74 21.23
C LEU A 24 -1.91 -12.97 22.13
N ILE A 25 -1.56 -14.16 21.65
CA ILE A 25 -1.80 -15.44 22.33
C ILE A 25 -0.50 -15.97 22.96
N LEU A 26 0.65 -15.70 22.35
CA LEU A 26 1.92 -16.21 22.84
C LEU A 26 2.38 -15.42 24.09
N PRO A 27 2.82 -16.14 25.14
CA PRO A 27 3.42 -15.51 26.30
C PRO A 27 4.82 -14.99 25.97
N ASP A 28 5.15 -13.80 26.48
CA ASP A 28 6.48 -13.18 26.35
C ASP A 28 7.55 -13.92 27.17
N SER A 29 7.16 -14.53 28.29
CA SER A 29 8.06 -15.26 29.18
C SER A 29 7.97 -16.79 29.00
N ASN A 30 9.12 -17.47 29.08
CA ASN A 30 9.22 -18.92 28.90
C ASN A 30 8.47 -19.68 30.01
N PRO A 31 7.38 -20.41 29.69
CA PRO A 31 6.57 -21.14 30.68
C PRO A 31 7.28 -22.35 31.31
N PHE A 32 8.42 -22.78 30.77
CA PHE A 32 9.17 -23.93 31.27
C PHE A 32 10.31 -23.55 32.23
N ASN A 33 10.50 -22.26 32.52
CA ASN A 33 11.54 -21.81 33.44
C ASN A 33 11.09 -22.02 34.91
N ARG A 34 11.66 -23.05 35.57
CA ARG A 34 11.33 -23.44 36.95
C ARG A 34 11.76 -22.45 38.03
N ASN A 35 12.60 -21.46 37.69
CA ASN A 35 13.19 -20.53 38.65
C ASN A 35 12.48 -19.17 38.70
N HIS A 36 11.36 -19.01 37.99
CA HIS A 36 10.61 -17.76 37.92
C HIS A 36 9.13 -18.03 38.20
N ASP A 37 8.50 -17.18 39.02
CA ASP A 37 7.03 -17.17 39.15
C ASP A 37 6.47 -16.74 37.79
N TRP A 38 6.01 -17.72 37.00
CA TRP A 38 5.50 -17.46 35.67
C TRP A 38 4.19 -16.70 35.75
N LYS A 39 4.16 -15.51 35.14
CA LYS A 39 2.95 -14.71 34.92
C LYS A 39 2.68 -14.65 33.43
N TYR A 40 1.45 -14.91 33.06
CA TYR A 40 1.01 -14.81 31.67
C TYR A 40 0.95 -13.34 31.27
N GLU A 41 1.87 -12.93 30.40
CA GLU A 41 1.88 -11.62 29.76
C GLU A 41 2.05 -11.87 28.24
N PRO A 42 1.08 -11.45 27.40
CA PRO A 42 1.19 -11.64 25.96
C PRO A 42 2.26 -10.73 25.35
N ILE A 43 2.93 -11.18 24.27
CA ILE A 43 3.99 -10.42 23.58
C ILE A 43 3.48 -9.04 23.12
N VAL A 44 2.22 -8.99 22.65
CA VAL A 44 1.53 -7.74 22.32
C VAL A 44 0.20 -7.69 23.07
N THR A 45 -0.01 -6.63 23.84
CA THR A 45 -1.28 -6.39 24.52
C THR A 45 -2.25 -5.64 23.60
N TRP A 46 -3.56 -5.90 23.72
CA TRP A 46 -4.60 -5.20 22.94
C TRP A 46 -4.46 -3.67 22.98
N THR A 47 -4.17 -3.11 24.15
CA THR A 47 -3.94 -1.68 24.35
C THR A 47 -2.76 -1.13 23.52
N GLN A 48 -1.69 -1.92 23.36
CA GLN A 48 -0.54 -1.54 22.54
C GLN A 48 -0.87 -1.60 21.05
N LEU A 49 -1.66 -2.60 20.64
CA LEU A 49 -2.10 -2.72 19.25
C LEU A 49 -3.01 -1.55 18.88
N GLU A 50 -4.00 -1.23 19.71
CA GLU A 50 -4.94 -0.13 19.47
C GLU A 50 -4.24 1.23 19.32
N GLN A 51 -3.20 1.48 20.12
CA GLN A 51 -2.44 2.73 20.09
C GLN A 51 -1.47 2.84 18.91
N ASN A 52 -0.90 1.72 18.46
CA ASN A 52 0.08 1.72 17.36
C ASN A 52 -0.56 1.56 15.98
N VAL A 53 -1.83 1.17 15.90
CA VAL A 53 -2.55 1.01 14.63
C VAL A 53 -3.09 2.36 14.14
N SER A 54 -2.67 2.76 12.93
CA SER A 54 -3.22 3.93 12.24
C SER A 54 -4.58 3.59 11.60
N TRP A 55 -5.64 3.63 12.42
CA TRP A 55 -7.02 3.37 11.99
C TRP A 55 -7.46 4.22 10.80
N GLY A 56 -6.99 5.47 10.74
CA GLY A 56 -7.24 6.37 9.61
C GLY A 56 -6.72 5.82 8.28
N SER A 57 -5.52 5.22 8.26
CA SER A 57 -4.94 4.63 7.05
C SER A 57 -5.74 3.42 6.57
N ILE A 58 -6.22 2.59 7.50
CA ILE A 58 -7.05 1.41 7.20
C ILE A 58 -8.40 1.84 6.62
N LEU A 59 -9.05 2.82 7.27
CA LEU A 59 -10.33 3.37 6.79
C LEU A 59 -10.18 4.05 5.43
N LEU A 60 -9.09 4.78 5.19
CA LEU A 60 -8.81 5.43 3.91
C LEU A 60 -8.63 4.41 2.78
N LEU A 61 -7.91 3.31 3.03
CA LEU A 61 -7.76 2.23 2.08
C LEU A 61 -9.11 1.59 1.73
N GLY A 62 -9.93 1.29 2.74
CA GLY A 62 -11.27 0.72 2.55
C GLY A 62 -12.22 1.66 1.79
N ALA A 63 -12.19 2.96 2.08
CA ALA A 63 -12.95 3.97 1.37
C ALA A 63 -12.54 4.05 -0.10
N GLY A 64 -11.24 4.04 -0.41
CA GLY A 64 -10.72 4.06 -1.78
C GLY A 64 -11.19 2.85 -2.61
N LEU A 65 -11.11 1.64 -2.04
CA LEU A 65 -11.61 0.43 -2.70
C LEU A 65 -13.13 0.49 -2.92
N THR A 66 -13.88 0.98 -1.93
CA THR A 66 -15.33 1.14 -2.06
C THR A 66 -15.70 2.13 -3.17
N ILE A 67 -15.04 3.28 -3.22
CA ILE A 67 -15.24 4.29 -4.28
C ILE A 67 -14.90 3.70 -5.66
N ALA A 68 -13.80 2.94 -5.78
CA ALA A 68 -13.45 2.27 -7.02
C ALA A 68 -14.56 1.31 -7.49
N THR A 69 -15.07 0.46 -6.60
CA THR A 69 -16.19 -0.45 -6.94
C THR A 69 -17.49 0.29 -7.24
N ALA A 70 -17.73 1.45 -6.63
CA ALA A 70 -18.88 2.29 -6.93
C ALA A 70 -18.78 2.90 -8.34
N PHE A 71 -17.58 3.31 -8.78
CA PHE A 71 -17.34 3.80 -10.14
C PHE A 71 -17.51 2.69 -11.19
N GLU A 72 -17.10 1.47 -10.87
CA GLU A 72 -17.34 0.30 -11.72
C GLU A 72 -18.84 -0.01 -11.84
N LYS A 73 -19.56 -0.12 -10.71
CA LYS A 73 -21.01 -0.42 -10.71
C LYS A 73 -21.86 0.66 -11.36
N SER A 74 -21.48 1.93 -11.20
CA SER A 74 -22.17 3.06 -11.83
C SER A 74 -21.85 3.22 -13.32
N LYS A 75 -20.87 2.47 -13.85
CA LYS A 75 -20.32 2.64 -15.21
C LYS A 75 -19.87 4.06 -15.53
N LEU A 76 -19.54 4.82 -14.48
CA LEU A 76 -19.00 6.16 -14.63
C LEU A 76 -17.65 6.11 -15.35
N SER A 77 -16.84 5.10 -15.05
CA SER A 77 -15.56 4.83 -15.72
C SER A 77 -15.72 4.70 -17.24
N ASP A 78 -16.75 3.99 -17.71
CA ASP A 78 -17.02 3.80 -19.14
C ASP A 78 -17.41 5.12 -19.81
N SER A 79 -18.24 5.93 -19.14
CA SER A 79 -18.68 7.23 -19.63
C SER A 79 -17.51 8.22 -19.77
N VAL A 80 -16.60 8.23 -18.77
CA VAL A 80 -15.38 9.05 -18.80
C VAL A 80 -14.41 8.55 -19.88
N ALA A 81 -14.27 7.24 -20.04
CA ALA A 81 -13.42 6.65 -21.09
C ALA A 81 -13.91 7.00 -22.50
N GLN A 82 -15.23 7.03 -22.72
CA GLN A 82 -15.81 7.44 -24.00
C GLN A 82 -15.51 8.91 -24.32
N ILE A 83 -15.62 9.80 -23.34
CA ILE A 83 -15.26 11.22 -23.49
C ILE A 83 -13.77 11.36 -23.82
N LEU A 84 -12.91 10.53 -23.21
CA LEU A 84 -11.47 10.49 -23.48
C LEU A 84 -11.09 9.72 -24.75
N GLY A 85 -12.05 9.26 -25.56
CA GLY A 85 -11.80 8.54 -26.81
C GLY A 85 -10.95 9.32 -27.83
N PHE A 86 -10.91 10.65 -27.74
CA PHE A 86 -10.02 11.50 -28.55
C PHE A 86 -8.53 11.30 -28.22
N ALA A 87 -8.20 10.74 -27.06
CA ALA A 87 -6.82 10.46 -26.64
C ALA A 87 -6.30 9.11 -27.17
N SER A 88 -7.11 8.34 -27.91
CA SER A 88 -6.72 7.05 -28.50
C SER A 88 -5.55 7.13 -29.50
N GLY A 89 -5.26 8.31 -30.05
CA GLY A 89 -4.13 8.55 -30.94
C GLY A 89 -2.80 8.84 -30.23
N VAL A 90 -2.78 8.94 -28.89
CA VAL A 90 -1.57 9.29 -28.13
C VAL A 90 -0.67 8.05 -27.96
N PRO A 91 0.63 8.13 -28.29
CA PRO A 91 1.57 7.04 -28.03
C PRO A 91 1.61 6.65 -26.55
N ARG A 92 1.69 5.35 -26.25
CA ARG A 92 1.67 4.82 -24.87
C ARG A 92 2.68 5.51 -23.93
N ALA A 93 3.87 5.81 -24.43
CA ALA A 93 4.91 6.52 -23.68
C ALA A 93 4.53 7.98 -23.35
N ALA A 94 3.88 8.69 -24.28
CA ALA A 94 3.39 10.04 -24.04
C ALA A 94 2.24 10.04 -23.03
N ALA A 95 1.33 9.06 -23.10
CA ALA A 95 0.23 8.91 -22.15
C ALA A 95 0.73 8.69 -20.71
N SER A 96 1.74 7.84 -20.50
CA SER A 96 2.33 7.63 -19.17
C SER A 96 2.98 8.90 -18.62
N ILE A 97 3.69 9.66 -19.45
CA ILE A 97 4.32 10.92 -19.03
C ILE A 97 3.26 11.95 -18.62
N ILE A 98 2.19 12.08 -19.39
CA ILE A 98 1.08 13.00 -19.08
C ILE A 98 0.43 12.62 -17.75
N ILE A 99 0.15 11.33 -17.52
CA ILE A 99 -0.45 10.86 -16.27
C ILE A 99 0.46 11.16 -15.07
N ILE A 100 1.77 10.96 -15.20
CA ILE A 100 2.73 11.29 -14.13
C ILE A 100 2.71 12.79 -13.83
N ILE A 101 2.75 13.65 -14.86
CA ILE A 101 2.76 15.11 -14.69
C ILE A 101 1.47 15.58 -13.98
N VAL A 102 0.31 15.07 -14.40
CA VAL A 102 -1.00 15.43 -13.82
C VAL A 102 -1.12 14.93 -12.36
N SER A 103 -0.71 13.69 -12.09
CA SER A 103 -0.72 13.13 -10.73
C SER A 103 0.19 13.90 -9.78
N ARG A 104 1.37 14.33 -10.27
CA ARG A 104 2.31 15.13 -9.48
C ARG A 104 1.78 16.53 -9.19
N PHE A 105 1.17 17.18 -10.19
CA PHE A 105 0.50 18.46 -10.00
C PHE A 105 -0.56 18.40 -8.88
N PHE A 106 -1.39 17.37 -8.88
CA PHE A 106 -2.46 17.22 -7.87
C PHE A 106 -1.91 16.92 -6.46
N THR A 107 -0.83 16.15 -6.36
CA THR A 107 -0.17 15.83 -5.09
C THR A 107 0.48 17.08 -4.48
N GLU A 108 1.17 17.88 -5.30
CA GLU A 108 1.88 19.09 -4.86
C GLU A 108 0.93 20.24 -4.48
N THR A 109 -0.16 20.40 -5.22
CA THR A 109 -1.20 21.38 -4.88
C THR A 109 -1.87 21.07 -3.54
N THR A 110 -2.08 19.79 -3.23
CA THR A 110 -2.62 19.34 -1.95
C THR A 110 -1.61 19.53 -0.80
N SER A 111 -0.31 19.37 -1.07
CA SER A 111 0.73 19.38 -0.03
C SER A 111 1.28 20.76 0.32
N THR A 112 1.25 21.74 -0.60
CA THR A 112 1.97 23.02 -0.42
C THR A 112 1.11 24.27 -0.37
N GLY A 113 -0.20 24.21 -0.62
CA GLY A 113 -1.06 25.40 -0.52
C GLY A 113 -0.68 26.55 -1.47
N ILE A 114 -0.07 26.23 -2.62
CA ILE A 114 0.27 27.08 -3.79
C ILE A 114 1.58 27.89 -3.69
N HIS A 115 2.52 27.59 -4.61
CA HIS A 115 3.38 28.56 -5.32
C HIS A 115 3.76 28.01 -6.72
N PRO A 116 3.46 28.71 -7.85
CA PRO A 116 3.65 28.21 -9.22
C PRO A 116 5.08 27.82 -9.66
N PRO A 117 6.17 28.52 -9.28
CA PRO A 117 7.51 28.20 -9.79
C PRO A 117 8.14 26.97 -9.12
N PHE A 118 7.76 26.68 -7.87
CA PHE A 118 8.18 25.45 -7.20
C PHE A 118 7.53 24.24 -7.85
N LEU A 119 6.28 24.34 -8.30
CA LEU A 119 5.54 23.23 -8.89
C LEU A 119 6.23 22.66 -10.14
N ILE A 120 6.79 23.52 -11.00
CA ILE A 120 7.52 23.06 -12.20
C ILE A 120 8.85 22.38 -11.81
N LEU A 121 9.58 22.94 -10.85
CA LEU A 121 10.83 22.35 -10.36
C LEU A 121 10.61 20.98 -9.70
N HIS A 122 9.58 20.87 -8.85
CA HIS A 122 9.23 19.63 -8.18
C HIS A 122 8.69 18.59 -9.17
N CYS A 123 7.90 18.98 -10.18
CA CYS A 123 7.41 18.07 -11.20
C CYS A 123 8.54 17.48 -12.09
N ILE A 124 9.55 18.30 -12.44
CA ILE A 124 10.73 17.84 -13.21
C ILE A 124 11.61 16.92 -12.35
N LEU A 125 11.87 17.27 -11.08
CA LEU A 125 12.60 16.42 -10.15
C LEU A 125 11.83 15.12 -9.88
N ALA A 126 10.52 15.21 -9.70
CA ALA A 126 9.62 14.10 -9.48
C ALA A 126 9.63 13.07 -10.62
N VAL A 127 9.52 13.51 -11.86
CA VAL A 127 9.58 12.63 -13.04
C VAL A 127 10.96 11.96 -13.12
N SER A 128 12.03 12.70 -12.84
CA SER A 128 13.40 12.18 -12.86
C SER A 128 13.66 11.18 -11.72
N LEU A 129 13.13 11.46 -10.52
CA LEU A 129 13.27 10.61 -9.33
C LEU A 129 12.30 9.42 -9.29
N ALA A 130 11.18 9.47 -10.03
CA ALA A 130 10.20 8.38 -10.05
C ALA A 130 10.71 7.11 -10.75
N PHE A 131 11.69 7.26 -11.63
CA PHE A 131 12.35 6.13 -12.30
C PHE A 131 13.59 5.63 -11.56
N MET A 132 14.14 6.38 -10.60
CA MET A 132 15.40 6.07 -9.91
C MET A 132 15.24 5.80 -8.40
N LEU A 133 14.10 6.12 -7.78
CA LEU A 133 13.91 5.91 -6.34
C LEU A 133 12.91 4.78 -6.01
N PRO A 134 13.18 3.99 -4.94
CA PRO A 134 12.29 2.94 -4.46
C PRO A 134 10.88 3.42 -4.10
N ILE A 135 10.74 4.71 -3.77
CA ILE A 135 9.58 5.25 -3.07
C ILE A 135 8.42 5.66 -3.99
N ALA A 136 8.66 5.71 -5.31
CA ALA A 136 7.72 6.26 -6.27
C ALA A 136 6.63 5.28 -6.74
N ALA A 137 6.83 3.96 -6.57
CA ALA A 137 5.88 2.94 -6.99
C ALA A 137 5.96 1.69 -6.09
N PRO A 138 4.82 1.10 -5.69
CA PRO A 138 4.79 -0.11 -4.85
C PRO A 138 5.68 -1.27 -5.34
N PRO A 139 5.80 -1.57 -6.65
CA PRO A 139 6.68 -2.64 -7.13
C PRO A 139 8.18 -2.39 -6.85
N ASN A 140 8.67 -1.16 -7.04
CA ASN A 140 10.08 -0.81 -6.81
C ASN A 140 10.41 -0.80 -5.31
N ALA A 141 9.45 -0.42 -4.47
CA ALA A 141 9.57 -0.48 -3.01
C ALA A 141 9.69 -1.92 -2.50
N ILE A 142 8.94 -2.86 -3.09
CA ILE A 142 8.98 -4.28 -2.70
C ILE A 142 10.31 -4.93 -3.09
N VAL A 143 10.83 -4.63 -4.29
CA VAL A 143 12.15 -5.14 -4.73
C VAL A 143 13.27 -4.55 -3.88
N PHE A 144 13.19 -3.27 -3.51
CA PHE A 144 14.15 -2.66 -2.59
C PHE A 144 14.07 -3.26 -1.17
N ALA A 145 12.86 -3.52 -0.66
CA ALA A 145 12.65 -4.17 0.64
C ALA A 145 13.14 -5.63 0.68
N SER A 146 13.27 -6.29 -0.48
CA SER A 146 13.85 -7.64 -0.58
C SER A 146 15.37 -7.68 -0.34
N GLY A 147 16.04 -6.52 -0.27
CA GLY A 147 17.47 -6.41 0.00
C GLY A 147 18.39 -6.82 -1.16
N VAL A 148 17.83 -7.17 -2.33
CA VAL A 148 18.57 -7.66 -3.50
C VAL A 148 19.21 -6.52 -4.30
N THR A 149 18.65 -5.31 -4.25
CA THR A 149 19.13 -4.12 -5.00
C THR A 149 19.42 -2.97 -4.04
N ARG A 150 20.61 -2.36 -4.14
CA ARG A 150 20.94 -1.16 -3.35
C ARG A 150 20.46 0.10 -4.07
N VAL A 151 20.37 1.22 -3.36
CA VAL A 151 20.00 2.53 -3.94
C VAL A 151 20.91 2.92 -5.11
N ILE A 152 22.16 2.45 -5.10
CA ILE A 152 23.14 2.67 -6.18
C ILE A 152 22.90 1.80 -7.43
N ASP A 153 22.08 0.75 -7.31
CA ASP A 153 21.80 -0.22 -8.37
C ASP A 153 20.45 0.08 -9.06
N MET A 154 19.73 1.12 -8.62
CA MET A 154 18.47 1.64 -9.19
C MET A 154 18.68 2.98 -9.89
#